data_AF-A0A8U0M8Z1-F1
#
_entry.id   AF-A0A8U0M8Z1-F1
#
_cell.length_a   1.000
_cell.length_b   1.000
_cell.length_c   1.000
_cell.angle_alpha   90.00
_cell.angle_beta   90.00
_cell.angle_gamma   90.00
#
_symmetry.space_group_name_H-M   'P 1'
#
loop_
_entity.id
_entity.type
_entity.pdbx_description
1 polymer ?
#
loop_
_entity_poly.entity_id
_entity_poly.type
_entity_poly.pdbx_seq_one_letter_code
_entity_poly.pdbx_strand_id
1 'polypeptide(L)'
;MQRTQLKEFYGYGLILFVLTLVQGYSVYLATTTDLILSWQHYLGFGATFLAGLLWLFRKPQYLFYALGLTLVLGYENLIGFTPSLDFTATHYYINSVALPVSYQDFSMYMLLIWGYVANNRLRTIAQSLFMRRA
;
A
#
# COMPACT_ATOMS: atom_id res chain seq x y z
N MET A 1 -3.35 24.62 0.48
CA MET A 1 -2.57 23.67 -0.35
C MET A 1 -2.58 24.17 -1.78
N GLN A 2 -1.47 24.08 -2.50
CA GLN A 2 -1.43 24.39 -3.94
C GLN A 2 -2.29 23.38 -4.72
N ARG A 3 -2.78 23.73 -5.91
CA ARG A 3 -3.67 22.89 -6.72
C ARG A 3 -3.11 21.47 -6.95
N THR A 4 -1.80 21.35 -7.17
CA THR A 4 -1.11 20.06 -7.34
C THR A 4 -1.11 19.22 -6.06
N GLN A 5 -0.84 19.84 -4.91
CA GLN A 5 -0.88 19.17 -3.61
C GLN A 5 -2.30 18.72 -3.23
N LEU A 6 -3.31 19.48 -3.66
CA LEU A 6 -4.71 19.13 -3.45
C LEU A 6 -5.10 17.89 -4.25
N LYS A 7 -4.66 17.79 -5.51
CA LYS A 7 -4.85 16.60 -6.34
C LYS A 7 -4.19 15.36 -5.71
N GLU A 8 -2.95 15.48 -5.26
CA GLU A 8 -2.25 14.40 -4.54
C GLU A 8 -3.05 13.98 -3.30
N PHE A 9 -3.49 14.94 -2.48
CA PHE A 9 -4.22 14.68 -1.26
C PHE A 9 -5.54 13.93 -1.48
N TYR A 10 -6.32 14.32 -2.49
CA TYR A 10 -7.54 13.58 -2.84
C TYR A 10 -7.25 12.22 -3.48
N GLY A 11 -6.19 12.12 -4.29
CA GLY A 11 -5.74 10.83 -4.85
C GLY A 11 -5.34 9.84 -3.76
N TYR A 12 -4.61 10.30 -2.74
CA TYR A 12 -4.29 9.50 -1.55
C TYR A 12 -5.56 9.11 -0.77
N GLY A 13 -6.53 10.01 -0.68
CA GLY A 13 -7.83 9.72 -0.06
C GLY A 13 -8.60 8.60 -0.79
N LEU A 14 -8.57 8.60 -2.13
CA LEU A 14 -9.18 7.53 -2.93
C LEU A 14 -8.49 6.18 -2.67
N ILE A 15 -7.16 6.16 -2.61
CA ILE A 15 -6.39 4.96 -2.29
C ILE A 15 -6.79 4.42 -0.91
N LEU A 16 -6.85 5.29 0.10
CA LEU A 16 -7.26 4.91 1.46
C LEU A 16 -8.68 4.35 1.50
N PHE A 17 -9.59 4.95 0.74
CA PHE A 17 -10.97 4.48 0.65
C PHE A 17 -11.03 3.05 0.08
N VAL A 18 -10.32 2.78 -1.01
CA VAL A 18 -10.25 1.45 -1.62
C VAL A 18 -9.63 0.44 -0.65
N LEU A 19 -8.51 0.78 0.00
CA LEU A 19 -7.88 -0.08 1.01
C LEU A 19 -8.85 -0.43 2.14
N THR A 20 -9.60 0.57 2.63
CA THR A 20 -10.58 0.37 3.71
C THR A 20 -11.72 -0.56 3.28
N LEU A 21 -12.26 -0.39 2.07
CA LEU A 21 -13.31 -1.26 1.55
C LEU A 21 -12.84 -2.71 1.44
N VAL A 22 -11.64 -2.93 0.90
CA VAL A 22 -11.09 -4.28 0.71
C VAL A 22 -10.78 -4.96 2.05
N GLN A 23 -10.30 -4.20 3.03
CA GLN A 23 -10.11 -4.73 4.39
C GLN A 23 -11.44 -5.04 5.07
N GLY A 24 -12.45 -4.18 4.91
CA GLY A 24 -13.82 -4.46 5.37
C GLY A 24 -14.39 -5.74 4.76
N TYR A 25 -14.17 -5.95 3.46
CA TYR A 25 -14.55 -7.18 2.78
C TYR A 25 -13.77 -8.41 3.29
N SER A 26 -12.48 -8.24 3.59
CA SER A 26 -11.66 -9.31 4.18
C SER A 26 -12.15 -9.73 5.56
N VAL A 27 -12.53 -8.75 6.40
CA VAL A 27 -13.17 -9.00 7.69
C VAL A 27 -14.51 -9.70 7.50
N TYR A 28 -15.35 -9.22 6.58
CA TYR A 28 -16.63 -9.87 6.27
C TYR A 28 -16.44 -11.34 5.90
N LEU A 29 -15.54 -11.66 4.96
CA LEU A 29 -15.23 -13.04 4.59
C LEU A 29 -14.75 -13.85 5.79
N ALA A 30 -13.80 -13.34 6.57
CA ALA A 30 -13.28 -14.05 7.74
C ALA A 30 -14.34 -14.30 8.83
N THR A 31 -15.39 -13.47 8.90
CA THR A 31 -16.50 -13.66 9.85
C THR A 31 -17.62 -14.55 9.33
N THR A 32 -17.70 -14.78 8.02
CA THR A 32 -18.80 -15.52 7.35
C THR A 32 -18.35 -16.84 6.73
N THR A 33 -17.05 -17.12 6.75
CA THR A 33 -16.42 -18.32 6.19
C THR A 33 -15.35 -18.83 7.15
N ASP A 34 -14.78 -20.01 6.87
CA ASP A 34 -13.69 -20.59 7.66
C ASP A 34 -12.31 -19.97 7.37
N LEU A 35 -12.26 -18.84 6.65
CA LEU A 35 -11.00 -18.13 6.35
C LEU A 35 -10.50 -17.37 7.57
N ILE A 36 -9.22 -17.53 7.90
CA ILE A 36 -8.56 -16.83 9.01
C ILE A 36 -7.63 -15.75 8.46
N LEU A 37 -7.71 -14.55 9.03
CA LEU A 37 -6.77 -13.47 8.74
C LEU A 37 -5.43 -13.73 9.42
N SER A 38 -4.35 -13.67 8.65
CA SER A 38 -2.97 -13.76 9.18
C SER A 38 -2.55 -12.47 9.91
N TRP A 39 -1.45 -12.53 10.67
CA TRP A 39 -0.84 -11.36 11.32
C TRP A 39 -0.51 -10.22 10.32
N GLN A 40 -0.19 -10.55 9.06
CA GLN A 40 0.08 -9.57 8.00
C GLN A 40 -1.15 -8.69 7.73
N HIS A 41 -2.36 -9.24 7.84
CA HIS A 41 -3.61 -8.49 7.65
C HIS A 41 -3.81 -7.45 8.75
N TYR A 42 -3.58 -7.84 10.01
CA TYR A 42 -3.66 -6.91 11.12
C TYR A 42 -2.63 -5.77 11.03
N LEU A 43 -1.42 -6.04 10.52
CA LEU A 43 -0.46 -4.98 10.19
C LEU A 43 -0.94 -4.09 9.05
N GLY A 44 -1.53 -4.66 8.00
CA GLY A 44 -2.15 -3.91 6.91
C GLY A 44 -3.27 -2.98 7.40
N PHE A 45 -4.08 -3.44 8.35
CA PHE A 45 -5.13 -2.66 9.00
C PHE A 45 -4.53 -1.50 9.80
N GLY A 46 -3.50 -1.77 10.61
CA GLY A 46 -2.79 -0.74 11.37
C GLY A 46 -2.15 0.33 10.48
N ALA A 47 -1.50 -0.08 9.38
CA ALA A 47 -0.89 0.82 8.41
C ALA A 47 -1.93 1.71 7.72
N THR A 48 -3.07 1.13 7.35
CA THR A 48 -4.18 1.87 6.71
C THR A 48 -4.84 2.84 7.68
N PHE A 49 -5.03 2.42 8.94
CA PHE A 49 -5.54 3.29 10.00
C PHE A 49 -4.61 4.49 10.24
N LEU A 50 -3.30 4.25 10.36
CA LEU A 50 -2.31 5.33 10.51
C LEU A 50 -2.35 6.29 9.32
N ALA A 51 -2.41 5.77 8.10
CA ALA A 51 -2.50 6.59 6.90
C ALA A 51 -3.84 7.38 6.85
N GLY A 52 -4.94 6.80 7.32
CA GLY A 52 -6.22 7.47 7.53
C GLY A 52 -6.12 8.65 8.51
N LEU A 53 -5.42 8.46 9.64
CA LEU A 53 -5.15 9.55 10.59
C LEU A 53 -4.32 10.67 9.95
N LEU A 54 -3.26 10.33 9.23
CA LEU A 54 -2.43 11.32 8.52
C LEU A 54 -3.22 12.09 7.46
N TRP A 55 -4.16 11.43 6.79
CA TRP A 55 -5.07 12.07 5.86
C TRP A 55 -6.05 13.02 6.57
N LEU A 56 -6.67 12.58 7.67
CA LEU A 56 -7.58 13.40 8.48
C LEU A 56 -6.90 14.67 9.00
N PHE A 57 -5.65 14.56 9.47
CA PHE A 57 -4.84 15.70 9.93
C PHE A 57 -4.20 16.51 8.79
N ARG A 58 -4.54 16.22 7.53
CA ARG A 58 -4.06 16.92 6.33
C ARG A 58 -2.55 17.03 6.28
N LYS A 59 -1.86 15.91 6.53
CA LYS A 59 -0.39 15.78 6.55
C LYS A 59 0.13 15.08 5.27
N PRO A 60 0.05 15.72 4.08
CA PRO A 60 0.28 15.05 2.79
C PRO A 60 1.70 14.52 2.60
N GLN A 61 2.71 15.14 3.23
CA GLN A 61 4.10 14.67 3.17
C GLN A 61 4.26 13.32 3.87
N TYR A 62 3.72 13.20 5.09
CA TYR A 62 3.78 11.96 5.85
C TYR A 62 2.88 10.90 5.22
N LEU A 63 1.73 11.30 4.68
CA LEU A 63 0.82 10.41 3.98
C LEU A 63 1.45 9.78 2.73
N PHE A 64 2.23 10.56 1.97
CA PHE A 64 2.98 10.04 0.83
C PHE A 64 3.91 8.89 1.24
N TYR A 65 4.70 9.06 2.31
CA TYR A 65 5.61 8.03 2.80
C TYR A 65 4.87 6.83 3.40
N ALA A 66 3.84 7.09 4.20
CA ALA A 66 3.04 6.03 4.82
C ALA A 66 2.38 5.15 3.76
N LEU A 67 1.73 5.74 2.75
CA LEU A 67 1.12 4.99 1.65
C LEU A 67 2.16 4.26 0.80
N GLY A 68 3.26 4.93 0.42
CA GLY A 68 4.32 4.29 -0.37
C GLY A 68 4.87 3.06 0.34
N LEU A 69 5.22 3.17 1.62
CA LEU A 69 5.73 2.04 2.41
C LEU A 69 4.68 0.94 2.56
N THR A 70 3.43 1.31 2.89
CA THR A 70 2.30 0.37 3.02
C THR A 70 2.14 -0.45 1.73
N LEU A 71 2.17 0.19 0.57
CA LEU A 71 1.97 -0.48 -0.71
C LEU A 71 3.17 -1.32 -1.15
N VAL A 72 4.41 -0.89 -0.85
CA VAL A 72 5.62 -1.70 -1.10
C VAL A 72 5.63 -2.95 -0.21
N LEU A 73 5.33 -2.80 1.09
CA LEU A 73 5.24 -3.94 1.99
C LEU A 73 4.08 -4.86 1.61
N GLY A 74 2.98 -4.31 1.11
CA GLY A 74 1.87 -5.11 0.59
C GLY A 74 2.25 -5.87 -0.69
N TYR A 75 3.03 -5.25 -1.57
CA TYR A 75 3.50 -5.88 -2.80
C TYR A 75 4.35 -7.13 -2.50
N GLU A 76 5.22 -7.05 -1.49
CA GLU A 76 6.04 -8.17 -1.00
C GLU A 76 5.31 -9.14 -0.06
N ASN A 77 3.99 -8.97 0.12
CA ASN A 77 3.15 -9.73 1.04
C ASN A 77 3.67 -9.70 2.50
N LEU A 78 4.37 -8.65 2.90
CA LEU A 78 4.77 -8.42 4.30
C LEU A 78 3.64 -7.81 5.13
N ILE A 79 2.68 -7.18 4.45
CA ILE A 79 1.37 -6.82 5.01
C ILE A 79 0.27 -7.24 4.04
N GLY A 80 -0.91 -7.57 4.54
CA GLY A 80 -2.02 -8.10 3.73
C GLY A 80 -3.22 -7.15 3.73
N PHE A 81 -3.85 -6.98 2.57
CA PHE A 81 -5.13 -6.25 2.45
C PHE A 81 -6.30 -7.14 2.07
N THR A 82 -6.04 -8.21 1.32
CA THR A 82 -7.00 -9.23 0.89
C THR A 82 -6.62 -10.56 1.53
N PRO A 83 -7.58 -11.49 1.79
CA PRO A 83 -7.25 -12.83 2.26
C PRO A 83 -6.25 -13.49 1.31
N SER A 84 -5.15 -14.01 1.87
CA SER A 84 -4.16 -14.76 1.11
C SER A 84 -4.65 -16.20 0.92
N LEU A 85 -4.92 -16.59 -0.31
CA LEU A 85 -5.12 -17.98 -0.68
C LEU A 85 -3.75 -18.55 -1.05
N ASP A 86 -3.21 -19.43 -0.21
CA ASP A 86 -1.85 -20.00 -0.39
C ASP A 86 -1.64 -20.68 -1.75
N PHE A 87 -2.72 -21.15 -2.39
CA PHE A 87 -2.66 -21.80 -3.71
C PHE A 87 -2.62 -20.82 -4.90
N THR A 88 -2.88 -19.53 -4.71
CA THR A 88 -2.81 -18.50 -5.77
C THR A 88 -1.68 -17.50 -5.57
N ALA A 89 -0.93 -17.58 -4.48
CA ALA A 89 0.17 -16.67 -4.22
C ALA A 89 1.35 -16.97 -5.16
N THR A 90 1.80 -15.94 -5.89
CA THR A 90 3.00 -16.07 -6.74
C THR A 90 4.23 -15.90 -5.86
N HIS A 91 4.94 -17.00 -5.58
CA HIS A 91 6.16 -16.98 -4.76
C HIS A 91 7.41 -16.72 -5.58
N TYR A 92 8.41 -16.12 -4.94
CA TYR A 92 9.77 -16.06 -5.46
C TYR A 92 10.52 -17.35 -5.11
N TYR A 93 11.40 -17.82 -6.01
CA TYR A 93 12.13 -19.07 -5.83
C TYR A 93 13.64 -18.86 -5.97
N ILE A 94 14.42 -19.51 -5.10
CA ILE A 94 15.88 -19.68 -5.25
C ILE A 94 16.17 -21.17 -5.23
N ASN A 95 16.76 -21.71 -6.30
CA ASN A 95 17.07 -23.14 -6.42
C ASN A 95 15.87 -24.06 -6.06
N SER A 96 14.67 -23.70 -6.56
CA SER A 96 13.41 -24.41 -6.28
C SER A 96 12.91 -24.37 -4.83
N VAL A 97 13.51 -23.54 -3.96
CA VAL A 97 13.00 -23.24 -2.62
C VAL A 97 12.19 -21.95 -2.67
N ALA A 98 10.93 -22.01 -2.24
CA ALA A 98 10.07 -20.84 -2.14
C ALA A 98 10.54 -19.92 -1.01
N LEU A 99 10.67 -18.63 -1.31
CA LEU A 99 10.94 -17.60 -0.31
C LEU A 99 9.68 -17.28 0.49
N PRO A 100 9.82 -16.82 1.75
CA PRO A 100 8.71 -16.41 2.60
C PRO A 100 8.06 -15.08 2.16
N VAL A 101 8.50 -14.51 1.04
CA VAL A 101 7.92 -13.34 0.39
C VAL A 101 7.27 -13.78 -0.91
N SER A 102 6.13 -13.18 -1.21
CA SER A 102 5.35 -13.47 -2.40
C SER A 102 4.78 -12.18 -2.97
N TYR A 103 4.47 -12.22 -4.25
CA TYR A 103 3.87 -11.12 -4.97
C TYR A 103 2.35 -11.10 -4.76
N GLN A 104 1.81 -9.91 -4.43
CA GLN A 104 0.38 -9.67 -4.30
C GLN A 104 -0.12 -8.69 -5.37
N ASP A 105 -0.92 -9.20 -6.33
CA ASP A 105 -1.47 -8.43 -7.45
C ASP A 105 -2.16 -7.12 -7.02
N PHE A 106 -3.05 -7.22 -6.03
CA PHE A 106 -3.80 -6.07 -5.52
C PHE A 106 -2.88 -4.94 -5.07
N SER A 107 -1.87 -5.28 -4.26
CA SER A 107 -0.90 -4.32 -3.74
C SER A 107 -0.05 -3.72 -4.85
N MET A 108 0.31 -4.50 -5.88
CA MET A 108 0.98 -3.98 -7.08
C MET A 108 0.13 -2.91 -7.79
N TYR A 109 -1.15 -3.20 -8.08
CA TYR A 109 -2.01 -2.24 -8.76
C TYR A 109 -2.16 -0.95 -7.96
N MET A 110 -2.33 -1.07 -6.64
CA MET A 110 -2.40 0.09 -5.76
C MET A 110 -1.08 0.88 -5.73
N LEU A 111 0.07 0.20 -5.75
CA LEU A 111 1.39 0.84 -5.84
C LEU A 111 1.57 1.61 -7.15
N LEU A 112 1.11 1.07 -8.28
CA LEU A 112 1.14 1.76 -9.57
C LEU A 112 0.25 3.00 -9.58
N ILE A 113 -0.97 2.89 -9.03
CA ILE A 113 -1.90 4.03 -8.89
C ILE A 113 -1.28 5.11 -7.98
N TRP A 114 -0.68 4.70 -6.86
CA TRP A 114 0.03 5.63 -5.98
C TRP A 114 1.20 6.31 -6.70
N GLY A 115 2.00 5.56 -7.45
CA GLY A 115 3.11 6.10 -8.24
C GLY A 115 2.65 7.11 -9.28
N TYR A 116 1.51 6.85 -9.93
CA TYR A 116 0.87 7.80 -10.85
C TYR A 116 0.41 9.08 -10.13
N VAL A 117 -0.31 8.95 -9.00
CA VAL A 117 -0.77 10.09 -8.19
C VAL A 117 0.42 10.92 -7.68
N ALA A 118 1.49 10.27 -7.25
CA ALA A 118 2.66 10.90 -6.66
C ALA A 118 3.78 11.24 -7.66
N ASN A 119 3.54 11.09 -8.96
CA ASN A 119 4.56 11.19 -10.02
C ASN A 119 5.40 12.48 -9.94
N ASN A 120 4.75 13.64 -9.74
CA ASN A 120 5.46 14.93 -9.65
C ASN A 120 6.42 14.99 -8.45
N ARG A 121 6.00 14.43 -7.32
CA ARG A 121 6.81 14.36 -6.09
C ARG A 121 7.96 13.38 -6.26
N LEU A 122 7.70 12.20 -6.82
CA LEU A 122 8.74 11.20 -7.13
C LEU A 122 9.78 11.77 -8.09
N ARG A 123 9.35 12.46 -9.15
CA ARG A 123 10.24 13.16 -10.08
C ARG A 123 11.12 14.18 -9.38
N THR A 124 10.55 15.02 -8.52
CA THR A 124 11.31 16.03 -7.75
C THR A 124 12.36 15.37 -6.86
N ILE A 125 12.00 14.28 -6.16
CA ILE A 125 12.93 13.51 -5.33
C ILE A 125 14.05 12.92 -6.19
N ALA A 126 13.72 12.26 -7.30
CA ALA A 126 14.71 11.69 -8.20
C ALA A 126 15.68 12.77 -8.72
N GLN A 127 15.17 13.91 -9.19
CA GLN A 127 15.99 15.04 -9.64
C GLN A 127 16.92 15.56 -8.53
N SER A 128 16.44 15.63 -7.29
CA SER A 128 17.27 16.07 -6.15
C SER A 128 18.41 15.11 -5.79
N LEU A 129 18.27 13.81 -6.12
CA LEU A 129 19.33 12.82 -5.91
C LEU A 129 20.46 12.96 -6.95
N PHE A 130 20.12 13.36 -8.17
CA PHE A 130 21.09 13.54 -9.26
C PHE A 130 21.70 14.94 -9.30
N MET A 131 20.98 15.97 -8.85
CA MET A 131 21.54 17.31 -8.67
C MET A 131 22.22 17.39 -7.30
N ARG A 132 23.43 16.81 -7.20
CA ARG A 132 24.35 17.16 -6.11
C ARG A 132 24.57 18.67 -6.15
N ARG A 133 24.40 19.33 -5.01
CA ARG A 133 24.76 20.73 -4.77
C ARG A 133 26.16 20.97 -5.34
N ALA A 134 26.24 21.74 -6.43
CA ALA A 134 27.45 22.43 -6.82
C ALA A 134 27.69 23.61 -5.88
#